data_AF-Q306J7-F1
#
_entry.id   AF-Q306J7-F1
#
_cell.length_a   1.000
_cell.length_b   1.000
_cell.length_c   1.000
_cell.angle_alpha   90.00
_cell.angle_beta   90.00
_cell.angle_gamma   90.00
#
_symmetry.space_group_name_H-M   'P 1'
#
loop_
_entity.id
_entity.type
_entity.pdbx_description
1 polymer ?
#
loop_
_entity_poly.entity_id
_entity_poly.type
_entity_poly.pdbx_seq_one_letter_code
_entity_poly.pdbx_strand_id
1 'polypeptide(L)'
;DADYFVFHSPYNKLVQKSFSRLLFNDFSRNASSIDEAAKEKLAPFSSLSNEESYQSRDLEKASQQVAKPFFDTKVQPSTLVPKQVGNMYTASLYAAFASLIHNKSSTLAGQRVILFSYGSGLSATMFSLRFTEGEHPFSLSNIASVMNVSEKLKSRHEFPPEKFVELMQLMEHRYGGK
;
A
#
# COMPACT_ATOMS: atom_id res chain seq x y z
N ASP A 1 10.86 12.97 3.11
CA ASP A 1 12.12 12.32 2.68
C ASP A 1 11.98 11.18 1.67
N ALA A 2 10.79 10.63 1.44
CA ALA A 2 10.53 9.65 0.39
C ALA A 2 9.39 10.11 -0.52
N ASP A 3 9.46 9.70 -1.78
CA ASP A 3 8.53 10.12 -2.82
C ASP A 3 7.29 9.22 -2.82
N TYR A 4 7.49 7.92 -2.61
CA TYR A 4 6.41 6.94 -2.54
C TYR A 4 6.54 5.99 -1.34
N PHE A 5 5.40 5.50 -0.86
CA PHE A 5 5.30 4.49 0.18
C PHE A 5 4.43 3.33 -0.31
N VAL A 6 4.95 2.12 -0.23
CA VAL A 6 4.29 0.89 -0.68
C VAL A 6 4.15 -0.04 0.52
N PHE A 7 2.97 -0.61 0.70
CA PHE A 7 2.65 -1.44 1.87
C PHE A 7 2.22 -2.83 1.44
N HIS A 8 2.47 -3.82 2.31
CA HIS A 8 1.67 -5.05 2.29
C HIS A 8 0.18 -4.67 2.31
N SER A 9 -0.56 -5.15 1.31
CA SER A 9 -1.88 -4.63 0.95
C SER A 9 -2.97 -5.72 1.01
N PRO A 10 -3.36 -6.20 2.22
CA PRO A 10 -4.40 -7.22 2.34
C PRO A 10 -5.78 -6.68 1.94
N TYR A 11 -6.03 -5.39 2.18
CA TYR A 11 -7.15 -4.63 1.64
C TYR A 11 -6.82 -3.14 1.72
N ASN A 12 -7.39 -2.34 0.80
CA ASN A 12 -6.95 -0.96 0.61
C ASN A 12 -7.23 -0.03 1.81
N LYS A 13 -8.29 -0.29 2.58
CA LYS A 13 -8.59 0.52 3.78
C LYS A 13 -7.46 0.43 4.82
N LEU A 14 -6.81 -0.74 4.97
CA LEU A 14 -5.67 -0.86 5.88
C LEU A 14 -4.48 -0.05 5.37
N VAL A 15 -4.21 -0.06 4.07
CA VAL A 15 -3.12 0.74 3.46
C VAL A 15 -3.30 2.24 3.74
N GLN A 16 -4.53 2.75 3.62
CA GLN A 16 -4.85 4.14 3.99
C GLN A 16 -4.56 4.42 5.47
N LYS A 17 -4.97 3.52 6.37
CA LYS A 17 -4.69 3.63 7.81
C LYS A 17 -3.19 3.58 8.11
N SER A 18 -2.46 2.66 7.47
CA SER A 18 -1.01 2.49 7.66
C SER A 18 -0.24 3.75 7.29
N PHE A 19 -0.55 4.36 6.14
CA PHE A 19 0.09 5.61 5.77
C PHE A 19 -0.30 6.77 6.69
N SER A 20 -1.59 6.85 7.07
CA SER A 20 -2.05 7.86 8.03
C SER A 20 -1.36 7.73 9.39
N ARG A 21 -1.03 6.51 9.81
CA ARG A 21 -0.27 6.25 11.04
C ARG A 21 1.16 6.77 10.96
N LEU A 22 1.78 6.78 9.77
CA LEU A 22 3.09 7.42 9.60
C LEU A 22 3.02 8.93 9.84
N LEU A 23 1.96 9.59 9.37
CA LEU A 23 1.76 11.03 9.62
C LEU A 23 1.54 11.31 11.11
N PHE A 24 0.82 10.44 11.82
CA PHE A 24 0.71 10.55 13.27
C PHE A 24 2.05 10.35 13.98
N ASN A 25 2.88 9.40 13.54
CA ASN A 25 4.23 9.22 14.08
C ASN A 25 5.11 10.46 13.82
N ASP A 26 4.98 11.08 12.65
CA ASP A 26 5.67 12.34 12.32
C ASP A 26 5.21 13.48 13.24
N PHE A 27 3.91 13.57 13.54
CA PHE A 27 3.37 14.52 14.52
C PHE A 27 3.96 14.29 15.91
N SER A 28 3.95 13.06 16.42
CA SER A 28 4.52 12.72 17.74
C SER A 28 6.02 13.01 17.83
N ARG A 29 6.72 13.04 16.69
CA ARG A 29 8.15 13.36 16.60
C ARG A 29 8.43 14.83 16.28
N ASN A 30 7.42 15.67 16.19
CA ASN A 30 7.52 17.07 15.76
C ASN A 30 8.29 17.21 14.42
N ALA A 31 8.03 16.31 13.47
CA ALA A 31 8.69 16.30 12.17
C ALA A 31 8.25 17.48 11.30
N SER A 32 9.15 17.93 10.41
CA SER A 32 8.92 19.04 9.49
C SER A 32 7.85 18.76 8.42
N SER A 33 7.44 17.51 8.25
CA SER A 33 6.35 17.10 7.36
C SER A 33 4.96 17.51 7.86
N ILE A 34 4.83 17.93 9.13
CA ILE A 34 3.57 18.29 9.76
C ILE A 34 3.46 19.81 9.86
N ASP A 35 2.56 20.38 9.08
CA ASP A 35 2.23 21.81 9.14
C ASP A 35 1.36 22.17 10.35
N GLU A 36 1.16 23.47 10.59
CA GLU A 36 0.40 23.96 11.75
C GLU A 36 -1.06 23.48 11.76
N ALA A 37 -1.70 23.38 10.58
CA ALA A 37 -3.08 22.90 10.49
C ALA A 37 -3.19 21.42 10.85
N ALA A 38 -2.20 20.60 10.47
CA ALA A 38 -2.11 19.20 10.86
C ALA A 38 -1.80 19.05 12.35
N LYS A 39 -0.92 19.89 12.91
CA LYS A 39 -0.65 19.93 14.36
C LYS A 39 -1.90 20.22 15.15
N GLU A 40 -2.68 21.25 14.77
CA GLU A 40 -3.92 21.60 15.45
C GLU A 40 -4.92 20.44 15.45
N LYS A 41 -5.07 19.76 14.30
CA LYS A 41 -5.98 18.60 14.18
C LYS A 41 -5.54 17.38 15.00
N LEU A 42 -4.24 17.19 15.20
CA LEU A 42 -3.69 16.02 15.89
C LEU A 42 -3.40 16.28 17.37
N ALA A 43 -3.29 17.55 17.79
CA ALA A 43 -3.04 17.96 19.17
C ALA A 43 -3.99 17.32 20.21
N PRO A 44 -5.30 17.16 19.96
CA PRO A 44 -6.20 16.50 20.94
C PRO A 44 -5.81 15.05 21.27
N PHE A 45 -4.97 14.41 20.46
CA PHE A 45 -4.57 13.02 20.63
C PHE A 45 -3.13 12.87 21.17
N SER A 46 -2.44 13.96 21.53
CA SER A 46 -1.03 13.93 21.94
C SER A 46 -0.77 13.23 23.27
N SER A 47 -1.79 13.12 24.13
CA SER A 47 -1.70 12.47 25.44
C SER A 47 -2.04 10.97 25.41
N LEU A 48 -2.50 10.44 24.27
CA LEU A 48 -2.84 9.02 24.16
C LEU A 48 -1.58 8.16 24.30
N SER A 49 -1.66 7.10 25.08
CA SER A 49 -0.68 6.02 25.06
C SER A 49 -0.67 5.31 23.69
N ASN A 50 0.36 4.49 23.45
CA ASN A 50 0.42 3.69 22.22
C ASN A 50 -0.80 2.78 22.09
N GLU A 51 -1.17 2.09 23.17
CA GLU A 51 -2.29 1.15 23.22
C GLU A 51 -3.63 1.84 22.93
N GLU A 52 -3.90 2.97 23.59
CA GLU A 52 -5.11 3.75 23.35
C GLU A 52 -5.16 4.30 21.92
N SER A 53 -4.02 4.73 21.39
CA SER A 53 -3.93 5.29 20.04
C SER A 53 -4.30 4.27 18.95
N TYR A 54 -4.10 2.96 19.18
CA TYR A 54 -4.50 1.91 18.23
C TYR A 54 -6.02 1.69 18.22
N GLN A 55 -6.71 1.98 19.32
CA GLN A 55 -8.14 1.76 19.49
C GLN A 55 -8.98 3.01 19.20
N SER A 56 -8.36 4.19 19.20
CA SER A 56 -9.03 5.46 18.94
C SER A 56 -9.47 5.63 17.48
N ARG A 57 -10.77 5.47 17.24
CA ARG A 57 -11.39 5.72 15.93
C ARG A 57 -11.34 7.19 15.53
N ASP A 58 -11.33 8.10 16.50
CA ASP A 58 -11.28 9.53 16.23
C ASP A 58 -9.88 9.96 15.79
N LEU A 59 -8.84 9.39 16.41
CA LEU A 59 -7.46 9.54 15.93
C LEU A 59 -7.32 8.98 14.51
N GLU A 60 -7.89 7.81 14.21
CA GLU A 60 -7.86 7.25 12.86
C GLU A 60 -8.46 8.22 11.83
N LYS A 61 -9.64 8.79 12.13
CA LYS A 61 -10.32 9.74 11.24
C LYS A 61 -9.48 11.01 11.03
N ALA A 62 -9.00 11.62 12.12
CA ALA A 62 -8.19 12.83 12.06
C ALA A 62 -6.90 12.59 11.26
N SER A 63 -6.21 11.49 11.52
CA SER A 63 -4.99 11.10 10.81
C SER A 63 -5.25 10.88 9.31
N GLN A 64 -6.35 10.23 8.93
CA GLN A 64 -6.72 10.05 7.53
C GLN A 64 -7.03 11.37 6.81
N GLN A 65 -7.68 12.31 7.49
CA GLN A 65 -7.94 13.63 6.92
C GLN A 65 -6.65 14.40 6.65
N VAL A 66 -5.72 14.39 7.61
CA VAL A 66 -4.39 15.00 7.46
C VAL A 66 -3.59 14.31 6.35
N ALA A 67 -3.63 12.97 6.30
CA ALA A 67 -2.84 12.20 5.34
C ALA A 67 -3.39 12.20 3.92
N LYS A 68 -4.66 12.58 3.69
CA LYS A 68 -5.33 12.47 2.37
C LYS A 68 -4.53 13.05 1.20
N PRO A 69 -4.05 14.31 1.21
CA PRO A 69 -3.31 14.87 0.08
C PRO A 69 -1.97 14.14 -0.16
N PHE A 70 -1.33 13.70 0.91
CA PHE A 70 -0.08 12.92 0.82
C PHE A 70 -0.34 11.49 0.34
N PHE A 71 -1.46 10.87 0.73
CA PHE A 71 -1.83 9.53 0.29
C PHE A 71 -2.06 9.50 -1.22
N ASP A 72 -2.78 10.49 -1.76
CA ASP A 72 -3.09 10.58 -3.19
C ASP A 72 -1.83 10.69 -4.05
N THR A 73 -0.80 11.35 -3.53
CA THR A 73 0.46 11.55 -4.26
C THR A 73 1.46 10.42 -4.03
N LYS A 74 1.60 9.95 -2.79
CA LYS A 74 2.68 9.04 -2.35
C LYS A 74 2.30 7.57 -2.30
N VAL A 75 1.01 7.23 -2.21
CA VAL A 75 0.56 5.84 -2.00
C VAL A 75 -0.42 5.38 -3.06
N GLN A 76 -1.37 6.23 -3.45
CA GLN A 76 -2.41 5.86 -4.42
C GLN A 76 -1.87 5.19 -5.69
N PRO A 77 -0.73 5.63 -6.29
CA PRO A 77 -0.17 4.98 -7.47
C PRO A 77 0.22 3.50 -7.26
N SER A 78 0.44 3.05 -6.03
CA SER A 78 0.77 1.65 -5.72
C SER A 78 -0.46 0.77 -5.48
N THR A 79 -1.69 1.28 -5.68
CA THR A 79 -2.91 0.58 -5.22
C THR A 79 -3.68 -0.17 -6.29
N LEU A 80 -3.32 -0.04 -7.58
CA LEU A 80 -4.10 -0.59 -8.70
C LEU A 80 -4.32 -2.10 -8.59
N VAL A 81 -3.25 -2.89 -8.62
CA VAL A 81 -3.33 -4.36 -8.62
C VAL A 81 -3.96 -4.88 -7.32
N PRO A 82 -3.55 -4.44 -6.11
CA PRO A 82 -4.20 -4.88 -4.88
C PRO A 82 -5.72 -4.59 -4.82
N LYS A 83 -6.17 -3.44 -5.35
CA LYS A 83 -7.61 -3.11 -5.40
C LYS A 83 -8.39 -3.95 -6.41
N GLN A 84 -7.74 -4.39 -7.49
CA GLN A 84 -8.38 -5.16 -8.56
C GLN A 84 -8.30 -6.68 -8.32
N VAL A 85 -7.32 -7.16 -7.55
CA VAL A 85 -7.05 -8.60 -7.36
C VAL A 85 -7.34 -9.08 -5.93
N GLY A 86 -7.23 -8.20 -4.93
CA GLY A 86 -7.38 -8.57 -3.52
C GLY A 86 -6.06 -8.97 -2.87
N ASN A 87 -6.14 -9.70 -1.74
CA ASN A 87 -4.97 -10.08 -0.96
C ASN A 87 -4.18 -11.20 -1.65
N MET A 88 -2.93 -10.93 -2.00
CA MET A 88 -1.97 -11.86 -2.58
C MET A 88 -0.90 -12.33 -1.56
N TYR A 89 -1.18 -12.19 -0.26
CA TYR A 89 -0.29 -12.58 0.84
C TYR A 89 1.15 -12.04 0.68
N THR A 90 2.14 -12.92 0.57
CA THR A 90 3.56 -12.57 0.44
C THR A 90 3.83 -11.73 -0.81
N ALA A 91 3.06 -11.92 -1.88
CA ALA A 91 3.19 -11.12 -3.11
C ALA A 91 2.48 -9.77 -3.03
N SER A 92 1.63 -9.50 -2.03
CA SER A 92 0.84 -8.25 -1.96
C SER A 92 1.69 -6.98 -1.96
N LEU A 93 2.83 -6.98 -1.25
CA LEU A 93 3.74 -5.84 -1.24
C LEU A 93 4.31 -5.61 -2.65
N TYR A 94 4.76 -6.69 -3.30
CA TYR A 94 5.41 -6.63 -4.60
C TYR A 94 4.42 -6.36 -5.74
N ALA A 95 3.15 -6.75 -5.59
CA ALA A 95 2.08 -6.38 -6.52
C ALA A 95 1.66 -4.90 -6.38
N ALA A 96 1.67 -4.37 -5.16
CA ALA A 96 1.53 -2.93 -4.93
C ALA A 96 2.72 -2.17 -5.54
N PHE A 97 3.93 -2.71 -5.40
CA PHE A 97 5.14 -2.15 -6.02
C PHE A 97 5.10 -2.21 -7.56
N ALA A 98 4.63 -3.32 -8.14
CA ALA A 98 4.38 -3.44 -9.57
C ALA A 98 3.36 -2.41 -10.08
N SER A 99 2.33 -2.10 -9.27
CA SER A 99 1.37 -1.03 -9.57
C SER A 99 2.05 0.34 -9.63
N LEU A 100 2.97 0.61 -8.70
CA LEU A 100 3.73 1.87 -8.69
C LEU A 100 4.58 1.99 -9.97
N ILE A 101 5.35 0.96 -10.33
CA ILE A 101 6.14 0.95 -11.57
C ILE A 101 5.22 1.13 -12.78
N HIS A 102 4.11 0.39 -12.84
CA HIS A 102 3.15 0.50 -13.95
C HIS A 102 2.63 1.93 -14.13
N ASN A 103 2.31 2.63 -13.04
CA ASN A 103 1.71 3.96 -13.07
C ASN A 103 2.72 5.11 -13.17
N LYS A 104 3.98 4.89 -12.77
CA LYS A 104 4.98 5.96 -12.58
C LYS A 104 6.33 5.69 -13.24
N SER A 105 6.47 4.67 -14.08
CA SER A 105 7.76 4.27 -14.68
C SER A 105 8.53 5.45 -15.30
N SER A 106 7.85 6.36 -16.00
CA SER A 106 8.46 7.54 -16.65
C SER A 106 8.96 8.63 -15.69
N THR A 107 8.55 8.60 -14.42
CA THR A 107 8.91 9.62 -13.41
C THR A 107 9.58 9.01 -12.16
N LEU A 108 9.85 7.70 -12.17
CA LEU A 108 10.34 7.00 -10.98
C LEU A 108 11.86 7.09 -10.83
N ALA A 109 12.62 7.33 -11.91
CA ALA A 109 14.07 7.52 -11.82
C ALA A 109 14.44 8.67 -10.87
N GLY A 110 15.46 8.44 -10.04
CA GLY A 110 15.93 9.38 -9.00
C GLY A 110 15.09 9.38 -7.71
N GLN A 111 13.88 8.82 -7.74
CA GLN A 111 12.96 8.82 -6.60
C GLN A 111 13.38 7.80 -5.53
N ARG A 112 13.00 8.08 -4.28
CA ARG A 112 13.10 7.16 -3.15
C ARG A 112 11.73 6.55 -2.85
N VAL A 113 11.68 5.22 -2.77
CA VAL A 113 10.48 4.47 -2.39
C VAL A 113 10.72 3.75 -1.08
N ILE A 114 9.78 3.87 -0.15
CA ILE A 114 9.76 3.10 1.10
C ILE A 114 8.78 1.94 0.94
N LEU A 115 9.20 0.75 1.38
CA LEU A 115 8.39 -0.46 1.37
C LEU A 115 8.22 -0.97 2.79
N PHE A 116 6.99 -1.35 3.16
CA PHE A 116 6.67 -1.94 4.45
C PHE A 116 6.07 -3.34 4.28
N SER A 117 6.85 -4.36 4.62
CA SER A 117 6.43 -5.76 4.63
C SER A 117 5.94 -6.18 6.02
N TYR A 118 4.87 -6.96 6.07
CA TYR A 118 4.28 -7.48 7.29
C TYR A 118 3.80 -8.92 7.09
N GLY A 119 4.06 -9.78 8.07
CA GLY A 119 3.47 -11.11 8.19
C GLY A 119 3.04 -11.38 9.65
N SER A 120 1.85 -11.95 9.83
CA SER A 120 1.29 -12.28 11.15
C SER A 120 2.14 -13.33 11.88
N GLY A 121 2.32 -13.18 13.20
CA GLY A 121 3.17 -14.05 14.02
C GLY A 121 4.01 -13.36 15.12
N LEU A 122 4.79 -12.29 14.88
CA LEU A 122 4.89 -11.39 13.71
C LEU A 122 6.33 -11.16 13.26
N SER A 123 6.48 -10.89 11.96
CA SER A 123 7.73 -10.42 11.36
C SER A 123 7.44 -9.27 10.40
N ALA A 124 8.14 -8.16 10.56
CA ALA A 124 7.92 -6.95 9.79
C ALA A 124 9.24 -6.25 9.46
N THR A 125 9.30 -5.60 8.30
CA THR A 125 10.47 -4.83 7.89
C THR A 125 10.03 -3.64 7.03
N MET A 126 10.53 -2.47 7.40
CA MET A 126 10.50 -1.28 6.55
C MET A 126 11.87 -1.11 5.90
N PHE A 127 11.93 -0.96 4.58
CA PHE A 127 13.17 -0.77 3.84
C PHE A 127 12.99 0.26 2.73
N SER A 128 14.11 0.80 2.22
CA SER A 128 14.11 1.85 1.21
C SER A 128 14.82 1.41 -0.05
N LEU A 129 14.27 1.80 -1.21
CA LEU A 129 14.87 1.66 -2.52
C LEU A 129 15.09 3.04 -3.15
N ARG A 130 16.15 3.18 -3.93
CA ARG A 130 16.41 4.36 -4.77
C ARG A 130 16.41 3.93 -6.22
N PHE A 131 15.62 4.63 -7.03
CA PHE A 131 15.39 4.26 -8.42
C PHE A 131 16.40 4.93 -9.34
N THR A 132 16.79 4.19 -10.36
CA THR A 132 17.56 4.70 -11.51
C THR A 132 16.85 4.26 -12.78
N GLU A 133 17.10 4.93 -13.90
CA GLU A 133 16.44 4.60 -15.17
C GLU A 133 16.75 3.16 -15.63
N GLY A 134 17.98 2.71 -15.37
CA GLY A 134 18.50 1.43 -15.87
C GLY A 134 18.73 1.45 -17.38
N GLU A 135 19.25 0.35 -17.90
CA GLU A 135 19.39 0.12 -19.35
C GLU A 135 18.61 -1.14 -19.74
N HIS A 136 18.17 -1.23 -21.00
CA HIS A 136 17.48 -2.42 -21.49
C HIS A 136 18.37 -3.68 -21.33
N PRO A 137 17.85 -4.81 -20.81
CA PRO A 137 16.44 -5.10 -20.55
C PRO A 137 15.94 -4.70 -19.15
N PHE A 138 16.79 -4.18 -18.28
CA PHE A 138 16.49 -3.85 -16.88
C PHE A 138 16.13 -2.38 -16.64
N SER A 139 15.56 -1.70 -17.65
CA SER A 139 15.06 -0.33 -17.53
C SER A 139 13.62 -0.27 -16.99
N LEU A 140 13.24 0.81 -16.31
CA LEU A 140 11.89 0.99 -15.75
C LEU A 140 10.76 0.88 -16.79
N SER A 141 10.97 1.48 -17.96
CA SER A 141 10.04 1.43 -19.09
C SER A 141 9.82 0.00 -19.59
N ASN A 142 10.90 -0.76 -19.79
CA ASN A 142 10.83 -2.16 -20.22
C ASN A 142 10.15 -3.05 -19.16
N ILE A 143 10.46 -2.89 -17.87
CA ILE A 143 9.79 -3.64 -16.80
C ILE A 143 8.28 -3.37 -16.83
N ALA A 144 7.86 -2.11 -16.93
CA ALA A 144 6.44 -1.74 -17.02
C ALA A 144 5.75 -2.35 -18.26
N SER A 145 6.43 -2.33 -19.41
CA SER A 145 5.96 -2.92 -20.66
C SER A 145 5.77 -4.43 -20.56
N VAL A 146 6.82 -5.15 -20.12
CA VAL A 146 6.81 -6.62 -19.98
C VAL A 146 5.79 -7.10 -18.95
N MET A 147 5.62 -6.36 -17.84
CA MET A 147 4.57 -6.70 -16.87
C MET A 147 3.16 -6.63 -17.47
N ASN A 148 2.93 -5.73 -18.42
CA ASN A 148 1.67 -5.56 -19.16
C ASN A 148 0.42 -5.62 -18.26
N VAL A 149 0.44 -4.87 -17.16
CA VAL A 149 -0.58 -4.94 -16.10
C VAL A 149 -1.97 -4.59 -16.64
N SER A 150 -2.09 -3.54 -17.46
CA SER A 150 -3.39 -3.10 -17.99
C SER A 150 -4.07 -4.19 -18.82
N GLU A 151 -3.34 -4.86 -19.70
CA GLU A 151 -3.93 -5.89 -20.56
C GLU A 151 -4.34 -7.12 -19.75
N LYS A 152 -3.49 -7.57 -18.82
CA LYS A 152 -3.82 -8.68 -17.92
C LYS A 152 -5.07 -8.41 -17.08
N LEU A 153 -5.30 -7.16 -16.68
CA LEU A 153 -6.51 -6.78 -15.95
C LEU A 153 -7.76 -6.72 -16.84
N LYS A 154 -7.61 -6.34 -18.12
CA LYS A 154 -8.69 -6.32 -19.12
C LYS A 154 -9.10 -7.70 -19.58
N SER A 155 -8.15 -8.63 -19.70
CA SER A 155 -8.39 -10.00 -20.19
C SER A 155 -8.96 -10.95 -19.12
N ARG A 156 -9.49 -10.42 -18.01
CA ARG A 156 -10.05 -11.26 -16.93
C ARG A 156 -11.44 -11.74 -17.30
N HIS A 157 -11.81 -12.87 -16.73
CA HIS A 157 -13.16 -13.43 -16.83
C HIS A 157 -13.88 -13.26 -15.50
N GLU A 158 -15.01 -12.57 -15.53
CA GLU A 158 -15.87 -12.40 -14.37
C GLU A 158 -16.70 -13.67 -14.14
N PHE A 159 -16.85 -14.06 -12.88
CA PHE A 159 -17.79 -15.09 -12.46
C PHE A 159 -18.89 -14.45 -11.61
N PRO A 160 -20.16 -14.88 -11.77
CA PRO A 160 -21.21 -14.46 -10.85
C PRO A 160 -20.89 -14.97 -9.43
N PRO A 161 -21.31 -14.25 -8.37
CA PRO A 161 -21.00 -14.61 -6.99
C PRO A 161 -21.36 -16.06 -6.63
N GLU A 162 -22.47 -16.58 -7.15
CA GLU A 162 -22.92 -17.95 -6.91
C GLU A 162 -21.88 -18.95 -7.43
N LYS A 163 -21.36 -18.73 -8.64
CA LYS A 163 -20.34 -19.60 -9.22
C LYS A 163 -19.02 -19.50 -8.47
N PHE A 164 -18.66 -18.32 -7.99
CA PHE A 164 -17.49 -18.14 -7.13
C PHE A 164 -17.61 -18.95 -5.83
N VAL A 165 -18.78 -18.92 -5.17
CA VAL A 165 -19.04 -19.70 -3.95
C VAL A 165 -18.92 -21.21 -4.20
N GLU A 166 -19.52 -21.71 -5.29
CA GLU A 166 -19.37 -23.12 -5.69
C GLU A 166 -17.90 -23.51 -5.88
N LEU A 167 -17.12 -22.66 -6.55
CA LEU A 167 -15.69 -22.89 -6.76
C LEU A 167 -14.92 -22.90 -5.43
N MET A 168 -15.24 -22.01 -4.50
CA MET A 168 -14.61 -22.02 -3.17
C MET A 168 -14.90 -23.31 -2.40
N GLN A 169 -16.14 -23.81 -2.44
CA GLN A 169 -16.49 -25.11 -1.84
C GLN A 169 -15.71 -26.25 -2.48
N LEU A 170 -15.59 -26.25 -3.82
CA LEU A 170 -14.77 -27.24 -4.52
C LEU A 170 -13.30 -27.17 -4.07
N MET A 171 -12.72 -25.97 -3.94
CA MET A 171 -11.34 -25.80 -3.48
C MET A 171 -11.13 -26.33 -2.05
N GLU A 172 -12.09 -26.11 -1.16
CA GLU A 172 -12.09 -26.67 0.20
C GLU A 172 -12.05 -28.21 0.18
N HIS A 173 -12.94 -28.84 -0.59
CA HIS A 173 -12.98 -30.30 -0.71
C HIS A 173 -11.69 -30.90 -1.31
N ARG A 174 -11.00 -30.15 -2.18
CA ARG A 174 -9.78 -30.59 -2.84
C ARG A 174 -8.52 -30.35 -2.00
N TYR A 175 -8.57 -29.47 -1.01
CA TYR A 175 -7.40 -29.13 -0.21
C TYR A 175 -6.95 -30.32 0.63
N GLY A 176 -5.79 -30.90 0.29
CA GLY A 176 -5.26 -32.10 0.96
C GLY A 176 -6.03 -33.39 0.68
N GLY A 177 -6.95 -33.37 -0.29
CA GLY A 177 -7.68 -34.56 -0.74
C GLY A 177 -6.74 -35.55 -1.46
N LYS A 178 -7.04 -36.85 -1.34
CA LYS A 178 -6.38 -37.92 -2.10
C LYS A 178 -6.98 -38.05 -3.49
#